data_AF-A0A1F5GH45-F1
#
_entry.id   AF-A0A1F5GH45-F1
#
_cell.length_a   1.000
_cell.length_b   1.000
_cell.length_c   1.000
_cell.angle_alpha   90.00
_cell.angle_beta   90.00
_cell.angle_gamma   90.00
#
_symmetry.space_group_name_H-M   'P 1'
#
loop_
_entity.id
_entity.type
_entity.pdbx_description
1 polymer ?
#
loop_
_entity_poly.entity_id
_entity_poly.type
_entity_poly.pdbx_seq_one_letter_code
_entity_poly.pdbx_strand_id
1 'polypeptide(L)'
;MEERPRLSEFVQLPVAVNVLQGIVDGVYQDKAISRLEAQLVSEEIGTPFYIISRALIIAVSKDLIKTDDIRLEPIKPLTDKDTVFIDAVHQGMNNSNMMENFGWQLEDVYKQRRRVYKALEVSNDYQIVVWEARRRKLEEQHLKNV
;
A
#
# COMPACT_ATOMS: atom_id res chain seq x y z
N MET A 1 -22.72 -23.25 1.72
CA MET A 1 -21.44 -22.51 1.78
C MET A 1 -21.81 -21.07 2.07
N GLU A 2 -21.31 -20.47 3.15
CA GLU A 2 -21.43 -19.02 3.35
C GLU A 2 -20.60 -18.31 2.28
N GLU A 3 -21.24 -17.42 1.51
CA GLU A 3 -20.55 -16.54 0.57
C GLU A 3 -19.67 -15.57 1.35
N ARG A 4 -18.35 -15.58 1.15
CA ARG A 4 -17.48 -14.57 1.77
C ARG A 4 -17.53 -13.26 0.96
N PRO A 5 -17.32 -12.10 1.60
CA PRO A 5 -17.50 -10.80 0.96
C PRO A 5 -16.40 -10.50 -0.06
N ARG A 6 -16.73 -9.68 -1.08
CA ARG A 6 -15.76 -9.12 -2.03
C ARG A 6 -14.81 -8.16 -1.32
N LEU A 7 -13.61 -7.92 -1.88
CA LEU A 7 -12.62 -7.00 -1.29
C LEU A 7 -13.20 -5.60 -1.01
N SER A 8 -13.98 -5.04 -1.94
CA SER A 8 -14.60 -3.71 -1.81
C SER A 8 -15.69 -3.63 -0.73
N GLU A 9 -16.28 -4.76 -0.35
CA GLU A 9 -17.26 -4.90 0.73
C GLU A 9 -16.56 -5.20 2.05
N PHE A 10 -15.55 -6.08 2.03
CA PHE A 10 -14.75 -6.47 3.18
C PHE A 10 -14.02 -5.29 3.81
N VAL A 11 -13.41 -4.40 3.01
CA VAL A 11 -12.71 -3.21 3.52
C VAL A 11 -13.60 -2.23 4.27
N GLN A 12 -14.93 -2.38 4.20
CA GLN A 12 -15.89 -1.57 4.96
C GLN A 12 -16.22 -2.21 6.32
N LEU A 13 -15.84 -3.47 6.55
CA LEU A 13 -16.06 -4.14 7.82
C LEU A 13 -15.19 -3.50 8.91
N PRO A 14 -15.72 -3.23 10.12
CA PRO A 14 -14.95 -2.60 11.19
C PRO A 14 -13.64 -3.31 11.53
N VAL A 15 -13.65 -4.65 11.48
CA VAL A 15 -12.43 -5.45 11.71
C VAL A 15 -11.37 -5.20 10.65
N ALA A 16 -11.77 -5.07 9.38
CA ALA A 16 -10.84 -4.82 8.29
C ALA A 16 -10.27 -3.41 8.38
N VAL A 17 -11.13 -2.41 8.61
CA VAL A 17 -10.72 -1.00 8.80
C VAL A 17 -9.71 -0.88 9.93
N ASN A 18 -9.94 -1.54 11.08
CA ASN A 18 -9.02 -1.48 12.22
C ASN A 18 -7.65 -2.08 11.91
N VAL A 19 -7.59 -3.19 11.16
CA VAL A 19 -6.31 -3.78 10.75
C VAL A 19 -5.59 -2.89 9.76
N LEU A 20 -6.30 -2.34 8.77
CA LEU A 20 -5.72 -1.41 7.80
C LEU A 20 -5.22 -0.13 8.47
N GLN A 21 -5.97 0.41 9.44
CA GLN A 21 -5.52 1.54 10.26
C GLN A 21 -4.26 1.20 11.05
N GLY A 22 -4.21 0.01 11.69
CA GLY A 22 -3.00 -0.44 12.39
C GLY A 22 -1.77 -0.49 11.48
N ILE A 23 -1.92 -0.93 10.23
CA ILE A 23 -0.83 -0.92 9.23
C ILE A 23 -0.39 0.51 8.91
N VAL A 24 -1.33 1.44 8.73
CA VAL A 24 -1.05 2.87 8.52
C VAL A 24 -0.30 3.47 9.71
N ASP A 25 -0.68 3.11 10.94
CA ASP A 25 -0.07 3.59 12.17
C ASP A 25 1.32 2.95 12.44
N GLY A 26 1.78 2.06 11.55
CA GLY A 26 3.04 1.32 11.71
C GLY A 26 2.96 0.18 12.73
N VAL A 27 1.75 -0.14 13.22
CA VAL A 27 1.49 -1.25 14.13
C VAL A 27 1.27 -2.52 13.32
N TYR A 28 2.36 -3.26 13.13
CA TYR A 28 2.33 -4.51 12.38
C TYR A 28 1.98 -5.70 13.29
N GLN A 29 0.80 -6.31 13.08
CA GLN A 29 0.40 -7.54 13.77
C GLN A 29 0.23 -8.67 12.75
N ASP A 30 1.24 -9.51 12.57
CA ASP A 30 1.25 -10.64 11.64
C ASP A 30 -0.03 -11.49 11.69
N LYS A 31 -0.52 -11.79 12.90
CA LYS A 31 -1.74 -12.59 13.08
C LYS A 31 -3.01 -11.88 12.62
N ALA A 32 -3.06 -10.55 12.68
CA ALA A 32 -4.19 -9.78 12.21
C ALA A 32 -4.22 -9.73 10.68
N ILE A 33 -3.04 -9.66 10.06
CA ILE A 33 -2.86 -9.66 8.61
C ILE A 33 -3.21 -11.02 8.01
N SER A 34 -2.71 -12.12 8.56
CA SER A 34 -3.07 -13.46 8.07
C SER A 34 -4.57 -13.75 8.23
N ARG A 35 -5.22 -13.19 9.26
CA ARG A 35 -6.68 -13.28 9.41
C ARG A 35 -7.42 -12.45 8.38
N LEU A 36 -6.92 -11.26 8.05
CA LEU A 36 -7.45 -10.41 6.99
C LEU A 36 -7.43 -11.15 5.65
N GLU A 37 -6.28 -11.75 5.31
CA GLU A 37 -6.09 -12.56 4.11
C GLU A 37 -7.04 -13.76 4.05
N ALA A 38 -7.18 -14.49 5.16
CA ALA A 38 -8.02 -15.68 5.22
C ALA A 38 -9.53 -15.38 5.07
N GLN A 39 -9.96 -14.17 5.44
CA GLN A 39 -11.37 -13.73 5.41
C GLN A 39 -11.80 -13.16 4.06
N LEU A 40 -10.86 -12.82 3.19
CA LEU A 40 -11.15 -12.30 1.86
C LEU A 40 -11.50 -13.44 0.89
N VAL A 41 -12.63 -13.33 0.17
CA VAL A 41 -12.73 -13.93 -1.17
C VAL A 41 -11.97 -12.99 -2.08
N SER A 42 -10.70 -13.28 -2.32
CA SER A 42 -9.98 -12.50 -3.34
C SER A 42 -10.43 -13.00 -4.71
N GLU A 43 -11.20 -12.17 -5.43
CA GLU A 43 -11.33 -12.29 -6.88
C GLU A 43 -9.96 -12.05 -7.55
N GLU A 44 -9.04 -11.39 -6.83
CA GLU A 44 -7.67 -11.13 -7.27
C GLU A 44 -6.72 -12.26 -6.80
N ILE A 45 -6.08 -12.93 -7.76
CA ILE A 45 -4.98 -13.85 -7.50
C ILE A 45 -3.73 -13.00 -7.21
N GLY A 46 -3.09 -13.17 -6.06
CA GLY A 46 -1.93 -12.38 -5.71
C GLY A 46 -1.24 -12.82 -4.42
N THR A 47 -0.12 -12.17 -4.12
CA THR A 47 0.59 -12.37 -2.85
C THR A 47 -0.15 -11.69 -1.69
N PRO A 48 0.08 -12.12 -0.42
CA PRO A 48 -0.24 -11.35 0.78
C PRO A 48 -0.12 -9.83 0.64
N PHE A 49 1.07 -9.39 0.22
CA PHE A 49 1.40 -7.99 0.03
C PHE A 49 0.47 -7.31 -0.99
N TYR A 50 0.23 -7.96 -2.12
CA TYR A 50 -0.66 -7.45 -3.16
C TYR A 50 -2.07 -7.24 -2.63
N ILE A 51 -2.68 -8.24 -1.99
CA ILE A 51 -4.07 -8.17 -1.49
C ILE A 51 -4.24 -7.01 -0.49
N ILE A 52 -3.29 -6.86 0.43
CA ILE A 52 -3.32 -5.79 1.44
C ILE A 52 -3.13 -4.42 0.78
N SER A 53 -2.21 -4.29 -0.19
CA SER A 53 -2.03 -3.04 -0.94
C SER A 53 -3.32 -2.61 -1.64
N ARG A 54 -4.04 -3.54 -2.25
CA ARG A 54 -5.34 -3.28 -2.89
C ARG A 54 -6.40 -2.87 -1.87
N ALA A 55 -6.44 -3.53 -0.70
CA ALA A 55 -7.32 -3.16 0.40
C ALA A 55 -7.06 -1.72 0.89
N LEU A 56 -5.78 -1.35 1.07
CA LEU A 56 -5.36 -0.01 1.48
C LEU A 56 -5.76 1.05 0.45
N ILE A 57 -5.52 0.81 -0.85
CA ILE A 57 -5.90 1.75 -1.91
C ILE A 57 -7.41 2.00 -1.91
N ILE A 58 -8.23 0.95 -1.74
CA ILE A 58 -9.68 1.09 -1.65
C ILE A 58 -10.06 1.88 -0.39
N ALA A 59 -9.44 1.59 0.75
CA ALA A 59 -9.72 2.29 2.01
C ALA A 59 -9.36 3.78 1.93
N VAL A 60 -8.24 4.15 1.29
CA VAL A 60 -7.85 5.54 1.04
C VAL A 60 -8.84 6.24 0.10
N SER A 61 -9.19 5.60 -1.02
CA SER A 61 -10.11 6.21 -1.99
C SER A 61 -11.49 6.48 -1.40
N LYS A 62 -11.96 5.65 -0.47
CA LYS A 62 -13.24 5.76 0.23
C LYS A 62 -13.19 6.50 1.58
N ASP A 63 -12.04 7.06 1.97
CA ASP A 63 -11.85 7.75 3.26
C ASP A 63 -12.21 6.89 4.50
N LEU A 64 -11.93 5.57 4.43
CA LEU A 64 -12.24 4.62 5.50
C LEU A 64 -11.18 4.56 6.60
N ILE A 65 -9.96 5.02 6.30
CA ILE A 65 -8.82 5.06 7.22
C ILE A 65 -8.27 6.48 7.29
N LYS A 66 -7.77 6.85 8.47
CA LYS A 66 -7.06 8.12 8.67
C LYS A 66 -5.65 7.99 8.13
N THR A 67 -5.22 8.99 7.39
CA THR A 67 -3.93 8.96 6.69
C THR A 67 -3.09 10.22 6.91
N ASP A 68 -3.54 11.12 7.78
CA ASP A 68 -2.95 12.44 7.99
C ASP A 68 -1.56 12.37 8.64
N ASP A 69 -1.27 11.29 9.35
CA ASP A 69 0.04 11.04 9.96
C ASP A 69 1.13 10.69 8.93
N ILE A 70 0.75 10.35 7.69
CA ILE A 70 1.70 10.16 6.59
C ILE A 70 1.90 11.51 5.89
N ARG A 71 3.14 11.99 5.84
CA ARG A 71 3.48 13.25 5.18
C ARG A 71 3.41 13.10 3.66
N LEU A 72 2.68 13.98 2.96
CA LEU A 72 2.58 13.96 1.49
C LEU A 72 3.83 14.49 0.80
N GLU A 73 4.43 15.57 1.32
CA GLU A 73 5.63 16.17 0.74
C GLU A 73 6.89 15.41 1.18
N PRO A 74 7.67 14.82 0.26
CA PRO A 74 8.92 14.15 0.59
C PRO A 74 9.91 15.10 1.29
N ILE A 75 10.65 14.61 2.30
CA ILE A 75 11.72 15.38 2.95
C ILE A 75 13.01 15.47 2.12
N LYS A 76 13.11 14.63 1.08
CA LYS A 76 14.19 14.66 0.11
C LYS A 76 13.61 14.50 -1.29
N PRO A 77 14.20 15.17 -2.31
CA PRO A 77 13.77 14.99 -3.69
C PRO A 77 13.80 13.53 -4.11
N LEU A 78 12.72 13.09 -4.74
CA LEU A 78 12.62 11.77 -5.35
C LEU A 78 13.36 11.77 -6.69
N THR A 79 14.12 10.71 -6.93
CA THR A 79 14.75 10.41 -8.22
C THR A 79 13.84 9.54 -9.06
N ASP A 80 14.11 9.41 -10.36
CA ASP A 80 13.35 8.53 -11.26
C ASP A 80 13.29 7.08 -10.74
N LYS A 81 14.40 6.60 -10.15
CA LYS A 81 14.45 5.26 -9.54
C LYS A 81 13.61 5.16 -8.27
N ASP A 82 13.47 6.24 -7.50
CA ASP A 82 12.55 6.31 -6.36
C ASP A 82 11.11 6.17 -6.85
N THR A 83 10.72 6.90 -7.89
CA THR A 83 9.39 6.85 -8.49
C THR A 83 9.05 5.46 -9.03
N VAL A 84 9.95 4.82 -9.78
CA VAL A 84 9.76 3.45 -10.29
C VAL A 84 9.53 2.46 -9.14
N PHE A 85 10.29 2.58 -8.05
CA PHE A 85 10.10 1.73 -6.88
C PHE A 85 8.75 1.97 -6.20
N ILE A 86 8.38 3.23 -5.98
CA ILE A 86 7.09 3.61 -5.37
C ILE A 86 5.92 3.05 -6.19
N ASP A 87 5.97 3.20 -7.52
CA ASP A 87 4.95 2.68 -8.42
C ASP A 87 4.85 1.15 -8.37
N ALA A 88 5.99 0.45 -8.35
CA ALA A 88 6.01 -1.01 -8.22
C ALA A 88 5.40 -1.46 -6.88
N VAL A 89 5.77 -0.80 -5.78
CA VAL A 89 5.20 -1.05 -4.44
C VAL A 89 3.69 -0.81 -4.43
N HIS A 90 3.23 0.31 -4.98
CA HIS A 90 1.81 0.66 -5.09
C HIS A 90 1.02 -0.36 -5.92
N GLN A 91 1.63 -0.95 -6.95
CA GLN A 91 1.05 -2.03 -7.74
C GLN A 91 1.03 -3.39 -7.01
N GLY A 92 1.57 -3.48 -5.81
CA GLY A 92 1.62 -4.71 -5.01
C GLY A 92 2.74 -5.67 -5.42
N MET A 93 3.79 -5.18 -6.10
CA MET A 93 4.96 -5.99 -6.43
C MET A 93 5.81 -6.24 -5.18
N ASN A 94 6.16 -7.50 -4.94
CA ASN A 94 7.13 -7.85 -3.90
C ASN A 94 8.58 -7.84 -4.45
N ASN A 95 9.55 -8.17 -3.59
CA ASN A 95 10.97 -8.22 -3.98
C ASN A 95 11.21 -9.10 -5.22
N SER A 96 10.63 -10.31 -5.27
CA SER A 96 10.81 -11.23 -6.40
C SER A 96 10.24 -10.64 -7.69
N ASN A 97 9.06 -10.02 -7.64
CA ASN A 97 8.47 -9.37 -8.80
C ASN A 97 9.35 -8.23 -9.31
N MET A 98 9.93 -7.42 -8.43
CA MET A 98 10.82 -6.33 -8.83
C MET A 98 12.11 -6.84 -9.46
N MET A 99 12.67 -7.94 -8.95
CA MET A 99 13.85 -8.57 -9.53
C MET A 99 13.55 -9.10 -10.94
N GLU A 100 12.41 -9.77 -11.12
CA GLU A 100 11.98 -10.35 -12.39
C GLU A 100 11.63 -9.28 -13.44
N ASN A 101 10.87 -8.24 -13.06
CA ASN A 101 10.34 -7.25 -14.01
C ASN A 101 11.33 -6.13 -14.35
N PHE A 102 12.21 -5.76 -13.41
CA PHE A 102 13.15 -4.65 -13.59
C PHE A 102 14.61 -5.10 -13.70
N GLY A 103 14.90 -6.39 -13.52
CA GLY A 103 16.26 -6.92 -13.52
C GLY A 103 17.11 -6.44 -12.34
N TRP A 104 16.47 -5.97 -11.27
CA TRP A 104 17.18 -5.47 -10.09
C TRP A 104 17.79 -6.61 -9.30
N GLN A 105 18.95 -6.37 -8.70
CA GLN A 105 19.50 -7.28 -7.70
C GLN A 105 18.76 -7.06 -6.37
N LEU A 106 18.61 -8.12 -5.57
CA LEU A 106 17.91 -8.04 -4.28
C LEU A 106 18.51 -6.96 -3.36
N GLU A 107 19.84 -6.80 -3.39
CA GLU A 107 20.53 -5.76 -2.63
C GLU A 107 20.12 -4.35 -3.08
N ASP A 108 19.91 -4.15 -4.38
CA ASP A 108 19.46 -2.87 -4.93
C ASP A 108 18.02 -2.57 -4.55
N VAL A 109 17.15 -3.58 -4.52
CA VAL A 109 15.78 -3.44 -4.00
C VAL A 109 15.81 -2.96 -2.54
N TYR A 110 16.67 -3.56 -1.70
CA TYR A 110 16.81 -3.14 -0.30
C TYR A 110 17.43 -1.75 -0.13
N LYS A 111 18.44 -1.39 -0.95
CA LYS A 111 19.02 -0.04 -0.96
C LYS A 111 17.96 0.99 -1.33
N GLN A 112 17.17 0.69 -2.37
CA GLN A 112 16.10 1.55 -2.86
C GLN A 112 14.99 1.73 -1.82
N ARG A 113 14.54 0.63 -1.20
CA ARG A 113 13.58 0.67 -0.08
C ARG A 113 14.04 1.58 1.05
N ARG A 114 15.26 1.40 1.56
CA ARG A 114 15.81 2.23 2.65
C ARG A 114 15.89 3.71 2.28
N ARG A 115 16.19 4.01 1.02
CA ARG A 115 16.24 5.38 0.52
C ARG A 115 14.84 6.00 0.50
N VAL A 116 13.86 5.31 -0.06
CA VAL A 116 12.46 5.79 -0.14
C VAL A 116 11.85 5.94 1.25
N TYR A 117 12.09 5.01 2.17
CA TYR A 117 11.68 5.14 3.58
C TYR A 117 12.17 6.45 4.20
N LYS A 118 13.45 6.78 3.98
CA LYS A 118 14.03 8.05 4.46
C LYS A 118 13.48 9.26 3.72
N ALA A 119 13.13 9.15 2.44
CA ALA A 119 12.62 10.29 1.67
C ALA A 119 11.17 10.64 2.05
N LEU A 120 10.36 9.62 2.36
CA LEU A 120 8.94 9.78 2.69
C LEU A 120 8.65 9.78 4.21
N GLU A 121 9.67 9.54 5.05
CA GLU A 121 9.54 9.34 6.50
C GLU A 121 8.58 8.20 6.88
N VAL A 122 8.60 7.12 6.09
CA VAL A 122 7.77 5.92 6.30
C VAL A 122 8.59 4.77 6.89
N SER A 123 7.88 3.87 7.56
CA SER A 123 8.43 2.71 8.29
C SER A 123 8.28 1.38 7.55
N ASN A 124 7.34 1.30 6.59
CA ASN A 124 7.03 0.06 5.89
C ASN A 124 6.51 0.30 4.45
N ASP A 125 6.53 -0.74 3.61
CA ASP A 125 6.10 -0.65 2.21
C ASP A 125 4.60 -0.30 2.09
N TYR A 126 3.75 -0.67 3.05
CA TYR A 126 2.32 -0.31 3.03
C TYR A 126 2.07 1.18 3.22
N GLN A 127 2.89 1.86 4.03
CA GLN A 127 2.83 3.31 4.16
C GLN A 127 3.26 4.01 2.85
N ILE A 128 4.13 3.39 2.03
CA ILE A 128 4.39 3.87 0.65
C ILE A 128 3.13 3.72 -0.21
N VAL A 129 2.43 2.59 -0.13
CA VAL A 129 1.17 2.37 -0.87
C VAL A 129 0.14 3.44 -0.50
N VAL A 130 -0.03 3.71 0.79
CA VAL A 130 -0.97 4.72 1.29
C VAL A 130 -0.55 6.13 0.83
N TRP A 131 0.74 6.44 0.91
CA TRP A 131 1.28 7.72 0.42
C TRP A 131 0.95 7.95 -1.06
N GLU A 132 1.24 6.97 -1.92
CA GLU A 132 1.01 7.08 -3.36
C GLU A 132 -0.48 7.11 -3.70
N ALA A 133 -1.31 6.32 -3.00
CA ALA A 133 -2.76 6.34 -3.18
C ALA A 133 -3.37 7.70 -2.85
N ARG A 134 -2.89 8.37 -1.78
CA ARG A 134 -3.35 9.73 -1.44
C ARG A 134 -2.90 10.75 -2.48
N ARG A 135 -1.64 10.68 -2.91
CA ARG A 135 -1.09 11.58 -3.92
C ARG A 135 -1.93 11.54 -5.20
N ARG A 136 -2.20 10.34 -5.72
CA ARG A 136 -3.06 10.12 -6.91
C ARG A 136 -4.49 10.61 -6.70
N LYS A 137 -5.09 10.34 -5.53
CA LYS A 137 -6.44 10.83 -5.19
C LYS A 137 -6.52 12.35 -5.26
N LEU A 138 -5.52 13.06 -4.73
CA LEU A 138 -5.46 14.52 -4.78
C LEU A 138 -5.27 15.06 -6.20
N GLU A 139 -4.44 14.41 -7.02
CA GLU A 139 -4.27 14.75 -8.43
C GLU A 139 -5.58 14.59 -9.21
N GLU A 140 -6.29 13.48 -9.01
CA GLU A 140 -7.59 13.24 -9.64
C GLU A 140 -8.66 14.24 -9.19
N GLN A 141 -8.64 14.66 -7.92
CA GLN A 141 -9.53 15.69 -7.40
C GLN A 141 -9.20 17.07 -7.98
N HIS A 142 -7.92 17.41 -8.13
CA HIS A 142 -7.49 18.65 -8.75
C HIS A 142 -7.93 18.73 -10.20
N LEU A 143 -7.73 17.66 -10.98
CA LEU A 143 -8.13 17.58 -12.39
C LEU A 143 -9.65 17.70 -12.60
N LYS A 144 -10.48 17.32 -11.63
CA LYS A 144 -11.95 17.46 -11.70
C LYS A 144 -12.44 18.88 -11.40
N ASN A 145 -11.60 19.70 -10.77
CA ASN A 145 -11.93 21.06 -10.33
C ASN A 145 -11.32 22.14 -11.24
N VAL A 146 -10.65 21.75 -12.31
CA VAL A 146 -10.09 22.59 -13.38
C VAL A 146 -10.90 22.37 -14.66
#